data_AF-A0A4Q9FSB3-F1
#
_entry.id   AF-A0A4Q9FSB3-F1
#
_cell.length_a   1.000
_cell.length_b   1.000
_cell.length_c   1.000
_cell.angle_alpha   90.00
_cell.angle_beta   90.00
_cell.angle_gamma   90.00
#
_symmetry.space_group_name_H-M   'P 1'
#
loop_
_entity.id
_entity.type
_entity.pdbx_description
1 polymer ?
#
loop_
_entity_poly.entity_id
_entity_poly.type
_entity_poly.pdbx_seq_one_letter_code
_entity_poly.pdbx_strand_id
1 'polypeptide(L)'
;MRRIIRKSDLADYEFKSLDSKNLRVNPDNHLDKVAKLVPAEIVGAFLAVDNLILSQLSNGTDTLHKSEITYWVVFFILLVATPFYVKRAISSEFKLLKSQIFVSTLAFVFWVYAIGGPFKLTDIHDYLFAGLGLILFSVISPLLIPKK
;
A
#
# COMPACT_ATOMS: atom_id res chain seq x y z
N MET A 1 10.25 24.98 52.67
CA MET A 1 10.63 25.98 51.64
C MET A 1 9.52 26.08 50.59
N ARG A 2 8.72 27.16 50.57
CA ARG A 2 7.75 27.42 49.50
C ARG A 2 8.47 28.14 48.36
N ARG A 3 8.63 27.49 47.20
CA ARG A 3 9.10 28.17 45.98
C ARG A 3 8.00 29.10 45.49
N ILE A 4 8.31 30.38 45.39
CA ILE A 4 7.43 31.39 44.77
C ILE A 4 7.54 31.17 43.26
N ILE A 5 6.46 30.72 42.62
CA ILE A 5 6.39 30.58 41.17
C ILE A 5 6.25 31.98 40.58
N ARG A 6 7.15 32.36 39.67
CA ARG A 6 7.12 33.68 39.03
C ARG A 6 6.13 33.67 37.87
N LYS A 7 5.55 34.83 37.57
CA LYS A 7 4.58 34.99 36.48
C LYS A 7 5.10 34.54 35.11
N SER A 8 6.42 34.68 34.88
CA SER A 8 7.09 34.15 33.68
C SER A 8 6.98 32.63 33.58
N ASP A 9 7.12 31.94 34.71
CA ASP A 9 7.07 30.48 34.74
C ASP A 9 5.67 29.99 34.36
N LEU A 10 4.61 30.72 34.75
CA LEU A 10 3.22 30.41 34.40
C LEU A 10 2.96 30.54 32.89
N ALA A 11 3.58 31.53 32.23
CA ALA A 11 3.45 31.69 30.77
C ALA A 11 4.12 30.54 30.02
N ASP A 12 5.27 30.06 30.51
CA ASP A 12 5.96 28.89 29.95
C ASP A 12 5.15 27.60 30.15
N TYR A 13 4.48 27.46 31.30
CA TYR A 13 3.56 26.34 31.56
C TYR A 13 2.33 26.39 30.66
N GLU A 14 1.71 27.57 30.50
CA GLU A 14 0.57 27.73 29.59
C GLU A 14 0.98 27.44 28.13
N PHE A 15 2.08 27.99 27.64
CA PHE A 15 2.57 27.76 26.29
C PHE A 15 2.86 26.27 26.02
N LYS A 16 3.54 25.60 26.95
CA LYS A 16 3.81 24.15 26.85
C LYS A 16 2.52 23.32 26.92
N SER A 17 1.52 23.76 27.71
CA SER A 17 0.22 23.10 27.75
C SER A 17 -0.57 23.27 26.45
N LEU A 18 -0.49 24.44 25.81
CA LEU A 18 -1.11 24.73 24.52
C LEU A 18 -0.47 23.92 23.40
N ASP A 19 0.85 23.79 23.41
CA ASP A 19 1.58 22.96 22.45
C ASP A 19 1.26 21.46 22.64
N SER A 20 1.23 20.99 23.90
CA SER A 20 0.84 19.60 24.21
C SER A 20 -0.61 19.26 23.87
N LYS A 21 -1.53 20.24 23.98
CA LYS A 21 -2.96 20.07 23.66
C LYS A 21 -3.21 20.07 22.16
N ASN A 22 -2.32 20.68 21.37
CA ASN A 22 -2.34 20.68 19.89
C ASN A 22 -1.51 19.55 19.28
N LEU A 23 -0.60 18.92 20.04
CA LEU A 23 0.05 17.64 19.72
C LEU A 23 -0.91 16.45 19.84
N ARG A 24 -2.17 16.63 19.46
CA ARG A 24 -3.03 15.51 19.09
C ARG A 24 -2.46 14.94 17.80
N VAL A 25 -1.55 13.97 17.94
CA VAL A 25 -1.30 12.98 16.88
C VAL A 25 -2.68 12.47 16.50
N ASN A 26 -3.20 12.97 15.38
CA ASN A 26 -4.52 12.66 14.90
C ASN A 26 -4.55 11.12 14.82
N PRO A 27 -5.42 10.42 15.57
CA PRO A 27 -5.47 8.97 15.48
C PRO A 27 -5.79 8.66 14.03
N ASP A 28 -4.79 8.14 13.28
CA ASP A 28 -4.81 7.99 11.82
C ASP A 28 -6.25 7.80 11.33
N ASN A 29 -6.77 8.81 10.60
CA ASN A 29 -8.15 8.85 10.19
C ASN A 29 -8.45 7.58 9.38
N HIS A 30 -9.67 7.04 9.44
CA HIS A 30 -9.97 5.74 8.79
C HIS A 30 -9.57 5.71 7.31
N LEU A 31 -9.70 6.86 6.63
CA LEU A 31 -9.29 7.05 5.24
C LEU A 31 -7.76 7.07 5.06
N ASP A 32 -7.01 7.63 6.01
CA ASP A 32 -5.54 7.64 5.97
C ASP A 32 -4.97 6.23 6.13
N LYS A 33 -5.63 5.38 6.92
CA LYS A 33 -5.27 3.96 7.03
C LYS A 33 -5.55 3.21 5.74
N VAL A 34 -6.69 3.45 5.09
CA VAL A 34 -7.04 2.80 3.81
C VAL A 34 -6.12 3.27 2.68
N ALA A 35 -5.78 4.55 2.63
CA ALA A 35 -4.79 5.09 1.71
C ALA A 35 -3.39 4.47 1.92
N LYS A 36 -3.03 4.12 3.17
CA LYS A 36 -1.80 3.38 3.51
C LYS A 36 -1.81 1.89 3.15
N LEU A 37 -2.94 1.31 2.69
CA LEU A 37 -3.04 -0.12 2.37
C LEU A 37 -2.77 -0.44 0.91
N VAL A 38 -2.95 0.53 0.01
CA VAL A 38 -2.71 0.33 -1.40
C VAL A 38 -1.29 0.81 -1.68
N PRO A 39 -0.36 -0.08 -2.07
CA PRO A 39 0.96 0.34 -2.48
C PRO A 39 0.85 0.97 -3.88
N ALA A 40 0.35 2.20 -3.94
CA ALA A 40 0.10 2.93 -5.17
C ALA A 40 1.38 3.06 -6.01
N GLU A 41 2.53 3.13 -5.36
CA GLU A 41 3.85 3.15 -5.98
C GLU A 41 4.19 1.83 -6.67
N ILE A 42 3.89 0.69 -6.03
CA ILE A 42 4.16 -0.65 -6.58
C ILE A 42 3.20 -0.94 -7.74
N VAL A 43 1.91 -0.60 -7.59
CA VAL A 43 0.92 -0.72 -8.66
C VAL A 43 1.26 0.22 -9.82
N GLY A 44 1.67 1.45 -9.54
CA GLY A 44 2.13 2.42 -10.54
C GLY A 44 3.38 1.95 -11.29
N ALA A 45 4.35 1.36 -10.58
CA ALA A 45 5.52 0.75 -11.20
C ALA A 45 5.13 -0.42 -12.11
N PHE A 46 4.20 -1.27 -11.67
CA PHE A 46 3.68 -2.36 -12.51
C PHE A 46 2.99 -1.83 -13.78
N LEU A 47 2.14 -0.81 -13.66
CA LEU A 47 1.48 -0.16 -14.80
C LEU A 47 2.48 0.44 -15.80
N ALA A 48 3.56 1.06 -15.30
CA ALA A 48 4.60 1.60 -16.16
C ALA A 48 5.27 0.48 -16.97
N VAL A 49 5.59 -0.65 -16.33
CA VAL A 49 6.17 -1.82 -17.01
C VAL A 49 5.17 -2.45 -17.98
N ASP A 50 3.90 -2.57 -17.61
CA ASP A 50 2.84 -3.09 -18.48
C ASP A 50 2.77 -2.31 -19.81
N ASN A 51 2.74 -0.97 -19.73
CA ASN A 51 2.75 -0.11 -20.92
C ASN A 51 4.03 -0.26 -21.75
N LEU A 52 5.19 -0.39 -21.10
CA LEU A 52 6.46 -0.63 -21.81
C LEU A 52 6.42 -1.95 -22.58
N ILE A 53 5.96 -3.04 -21.98
CA ILE A 53 5.88 -4.35 -22.63
C ILE A 53 4.87 -4.32 -23.79
N LEU A 54 3.68 -3.75 -23.57
CA LEU A 54 2.67 -3.59 -24.62
C LEU A 54 3.19 -2.77 -25.81
N SER A 55 4.00 -1.74 -25.55
CA SER A 55 4.62 -0.93 -26.61
C SER A 55 5.62 -1.72 -27.45
N GLN A 56 6.43 -2.59 -26.84
CA GLN A 56 7.39 -3.44 -27.57
C GLN A 56 6.66 -4.50 -28.40
N LEU A 57 5.60 -5.10 -27.84
CA LEU A 57 4.80 -6.10 -28.55
C LEU A 57 4.09 -5.49 -29.76
N SER A 58 3.53 -4.29 -29.62
CA SER A 58 2.84 -3.58 -30.71
C SER A 58 3.80 -3.16 -31.84
N ASN A 59 5.07 -2.90 -31.53
CA ASN A 59 6.10 -2.54 -32.50
C ASN A 59 6.77 -3.76 -33.17
N GLY A 60 6.37 -4.99 -32.80
CA GLY A 60 6.92 -6.22 -33.37
C GLY A 60 8.38 -6.49 -33.00
N THR A 61 8.93 -5.79 -32.01
CA THR A 61 10.34 -5.92 -31.58
C THR A 61 10.57 -7.10 -30.63
N ASP A 62 9.51 -7.58 -29.97
CA ASP A 62 9.55 -8.70 -29.03
C ASP A 62 8.54 -9.80 -29.37
N THR A 63 8.87 -11.04 -28.98
CA THR A 63 7.98 -12.20 -29.12
C THR A 63 7.06 -12.34 -27.92
N LEU A 64 5.85 -12.89 -28.13
CA LEU A 64 4.85 -13.14 -27.08
C LEU A 64 5.43 -13.90 -25.88
N HIS A 65 6.29 -14.90 -26.15
CA HIS A 65 6.91 -15.71 -25.10
C HIS A 65 7.91 -14.91 -24.25
N LYS A 66 8.68 -14.00 -24.85
CA LYS A 66 9.62 -13.14 -24.12
C LYS A 66 8.89 -12.11 -23.27
N SER A 67 7.78 -11.54 -23.76
CA SER A 67 6.93 -10.65 -22.96
C SER A 67 6.31 -11.37 -21.77
N GLU A 68 5.85 -12.62 -21.94
CA GLU A 68 5.27 -13.42 -20.86
C GLU A 68 6.25 -13.67 -19.71
N ILE A 69 7.47 -14.10 -20.04
CA ILE A 69 8.54 -14.30 -19.05
C ILE A 69 8.84 -12.99 -18.31
N THR A 70 8.88 -11.87 -19.04
CA THR A 70 9.14 -10.55 -18.46
C THR A 70 8.04 -10.16 -17.47
N TYR A 71 6.76 -10.39 -17.80
CA TYR A 71 5.64 -10.16 -16.88
C TYR A 71 5.76 -10.98 -15.59
N TRP A 72 6.09 -12.26 -15.69
CA TRP A 72 6.25 -13.12 -14.51
C TRP A 72 7.42 -12.67 -13.62
N VAL A 73 8.56 -12.34 -14.23
CA VAL A 73 9.73 -11.84 -13.50
C VAL A 73 9.38 -10.55 -12.75
N VAL A 74 8.76 -9.59 -13.44
CA VAL A 74 8.36 -8.31 -12.86
C VAL A 74 7.32 -8.51 -11.76
N PHE A 75 6.33 -9.36 -11.97
CA PHE A 75 5.33 -9.72 -10.97
C PHE A 75 5.97 -10.25 -9.69
N PHE A 76 6.86 -11.24 -9.77
CA PHE A 76 7.52 -11.80 -8.58
C PHE A 76 8.44 -10.80 -7.89
N ILE A 77 9.16 -9.96 -8.65
CA ILE A 77 10.01 -8.90 -8.09
C ILE A 77 9.16 -7.92 -7.26
N LEU A 78 8.05 -7.43 -7.82
CA LEU A 78 7.16 -6.48 -7.14
C LEU A 78 6.37 -7.15 -6.00
N LEU A 79 6.00 -8.41 -6.14
CA LEU A 79 5.36 -9.22 -5.10
C LEU A 79 6.28 -9.34 -3.88
N VAL A 80 7.57 -9.62 -4.11
CA VAL A 80 8.57 -9.68 -3.04
C VAL A 80 8.88 -8.28 -2.51
N ALA A 81 8.96 -7.25 -3.36
CA ALA A 81 9.22 -5.88 -2.91
C ALA A 81 8.12 -5.33 -1.99
N THR A 82 6.86 -5.71 -2.20
CA THR A 82 5.69 -5.26 -1.42
C THR A 82 5.85 -5.44 0.10
N PRO A 83 6.11 -6.65 0.65
CA PRO A 83 6.30 -6.83 2.08
C PRO A 83 7.51 -6.07 2.64
N PHE A 84 8.60 -5.90 1.87
CA PHE A 84 9.75 -5.08 2.31
C PHE A 84 9.39 -3.60 2.39
N TYR A 85 8.66 -3.08 1.40
CA TYR A 85 8.17 -1.71 1.38
C TYR A 85 7.27 -1.43 2.58
N VAL A 86 6.27 -2.29 2.81
CA VAL A 86 5.31 -2.15 3.91
C VAL A 86 6.01 -2.24 5.28
N LYS A 87 6.97 -3.16 5.42
CA LYS A 87 7.79 -3.27 6.65
C LYS A 87 8.63 -2.01 6.91
N ARG A 88 9.11 -1.35 5.87
CA ARG A 88 9.90 -0.10 5.96
C ARG A 88 9.01 1.11 6.24
N ALA A 89 7.80 1.14 5.67
CA ALA A 89 6.87 2.26 5.77
C ALA A 89 6.16 2.35 7.13
N ILE A 90 5.97 1.22 7.82
CA ILE A 90 5.18 1.16 9.06
C ILE A 90 6.10 1.02 10.28
N SER A 91 6.05 2.02 11.17
CA SER A 91 6.67 1.99 12.50
C SER A 91 5.64 1.60 13.58
N SER A 92 5.02 0.43 13.46
CA SER A 92 3.92 -0.01 14.36
C SER A 92 4.20 -1.36 15.03
N GLU A 93 3.41 -1.66 16.06
CA GLU A 93 3.46 -2.92 16.80
C GLU A 93 3.41 -4.16 15.89
N PHE A 94 4.17 -5.19 16.27
CA PHE A 94 4.44 -6.38 15.47
C PHE A 94 3.17 -7.14 15.01
N LYS A 95 2.07 -7.06 15.77
CA LYS A 95 0.81 -7.75 15.46
C LYS A 95 0.04 -7.07 14.32
N LEU A 96 0.02 -5.74 14.28
CA LEU A 96 -0.61 -4.95 13.21
C LEU A 96 0.18 -5.06 11.91
N LEU A 97 1.51 -5.16 12.02
CA LEU A 97 2.42 -5.28 10.90
C LEU A 97 2.15 -6.54 10.05
N LYS A 98 1.87 -7.69 10.67
CA LYS A 98 1.62 -8.95 9.95
C LYS A 98 0.33 -8.91 9.12
N SER A 99 -0.78 -8.46 9.72
CA SER A 99 -2.06 -8.33 9.00
C SER A 99 -1.95 -7.32 7.86
N GLN A 100 -1.24 -6.21 8.08
CA GLN A 100 -1.09 -5.19 7.05
C GLN A 100 -0.20 -5.63 5.89
N ILE A 101 0.90 -6.33 6.17
CA ILE A 101 1.72 -6.95 5.12
C ILE A 101 0.87 -7.93 4.30
N PHE A 102 0.09 -8.80 4.96
CA PHE A 102 -0.75 -9.77 4.26
C PHE A 102 -1.78 -9.11 3.35
N VAL A 103 -2.53 -8.13 3.87
CA VAL A 103 -3.53 -7.39 3.11
C VAL A 103 -2.90 -6.64 1.94
N SER A 104 -1.75 -5.99 2.14
CA SER A 104 -1.08 -5.23 1.07
C SER A 104 -0.54 -6.13 -0.05
N THR A 105 0.03 -7.28 0.31
CA THR A 105 0.48 -8.27 -0.69
C THR A 105 -0.70 -8.82 -1.48
N LEU A 106 -1.82 -9.12 -0.81
CA LEU A 106 -3.02 -9.61 -1.48
C LEU A 106 -3.63 -8.54 -2.41
N ALA A 107 -3.64 -7.28 -1.97
CA ALA A 107 -4.10 -6.14 -2.77
C ALA A 107 -3.33 -6.04 -4.09
N PHE A 108 -1.99 -6.18 -4.02
CA PHE A 108 -1.15 -6.15 -5.21
C PHE A 108 -1.49 -7.26 -6.19
N VAL A 109 -1.73 -8.50 -5.72
CA VAL A 109 -2.11 -9.62 -6.58
C VAL A 109 -3.43 -9.34 -7.30
N PHE A 110 -4.46 -8.87 -6.58
CA PHE A 110 -5.74 -8.51 -7.19
C PHE A 110 -5.60 -7.37 -8.20
N TRP A 111 -4.74 -6.39 -7.91
CA TRP A 111 -4.45 -5.30 -8.85
C TRP A 111 -3.77 -5.77 -10.13
N VAL A 112 -2.74 -6.62 -10.04
CA VAL A 112 -2.08 -7.17 -11.22
C VAL A 112 -3.03 -8.06 -12.02
N TYR A 113 -3.85 -8.86 -11.33
CA TYR A 113 -4.88 -9.67 -11.97
C TYR A 113 -5.91 -8.79 -12.69
N ALA A 114 -6.30 -7.65 -12.12
CA ALA A 114 -7.24 -6.72 -12.75
C ALA A 114 -6.69 -5.99 -13.98
N ILE A 115 -5.42 -5.61 -13.96
CA ILE A 115 -4.71 -5.04 -15.12
C ILE A 115 -4.56 -6.10 -16.23
N GLY A 116 -4.33 -7.34 -15.80
CA GLY A 116 -4.29 -8.52 -16.66
C GLY A 116 -2.90 -8.94 -17.11
N GLY A 117 -1.80 -8.36 -16.63
CA GLY A 117 -0.42 -8.60 -17.12
C GLY A 117 -0.03 -10.05 -17.45
N PRO A 118 0.60 -10.84 -16.53
CA PRO A 118 0.98 -12.23 -16.83
C PRO A 118 -0.23 -13.15 -17.08
N PHE A 119 -1.41 -12.76 -16.59
CA PHE A 119 -2.61 -13.59 -16.63
C PHE A 119 -3.33 -13.55 -17.98
N LYS A 120 -3.27 -12.44 -18.73
CA LYS A 120 -3.84 -12.33 -20.09
C LYS A 120 -3.08 -13.18 -21.09
N LEU A 121 -1.78 -13.36 -20.88
CA LEU A 121 -0.93 -14.15 -21.77
C LEU A 121 -1.05 -15.66 -21.54
N THR A 122 -1.71 -16.08 -20.46
CA THR A 122 -1.82 -17.49 -20.05
C THR A 122 -3.24 -18.06 -20.16
N ASP A 123 -4.19 -17.36 -20.81
CA ASP A 123 -5.63 -17.73 -20.92
C ASP A 123 -6.39 -17.91 -19.58
N ILE A 124 -5.76 -17.62 -18.43
CA ILE A 124 -6.36 -17.74 -17.09
C ILE A 124 -7.10 -16.44 -16.69
N HIS A 125 -7.01 -15.40 -17.51
CA HIS A 125 -7.61 -14.09 -17.21
C HIS A 125 -9.07 -14.00 -17.65
N ASP A 126 -9.93 -13.70 -16.69
CA ASP A 126 -11.33 -13.36 -16.93
C ASP A 126 -11.62 -11.99 -16.29
N TYR A 127 -12.08 -11.05 -17.12
CA TYR A 127 -12.39 -9.68 -16.74
C TYR A 127 -13.46 -9.59 -15.64
N LEU A 128 -14.42 -10.52 -15.59
CA LEU A 128 -15.46 -10.56 -14.55
C LEU A 128 -14.84 -10.92 -13.21
N PHE A 129 -14.04 -11.99 -13.15
CA PHE A 129 -13.39 -12.40 -11.90
C PHE A 129 -12.35 -11.37 -11.44
N ALA A 130 -11.70 -10.68 -12.38
CA ALA A 130 -10.80 -9.57 -12.08
C ALA A 130 -11.51 -8.41 -11.38
N GLY A 131 -12.60 -7.92 -11.97
CA GLY A 131 -13.38 -6.83 -11.38
C GLY A 131 -14.02 -7.22 -10.05
N LEU A 132 -14.64 -8.40 -9.99
CA LEU A 132 -15.26 -8.91 -8.77
C LEU A 132 -14.24 -9.09 -7.65
N GLY A 133 -13.07 -9.65 -7.95
CA GLY A 133 -12.00 -9.83 -6.98
C GLY A 133 -11.56 -8.50 -6.35
N LEU A 134 -11.36 -7.46 -7.18
CA LEU A 134 -10.98 -6.13 -6.71
C LEU A 134 -12.07 -5.48 -5.84
N ILE A 135 -13.33 -5.55 -6.28
CA ILE A 135 -14.47 -4.98 -5.54
C ILE A 135 -14.64 -5.68 -4.19
N LEU A 136 -14.66 -7.01 -4.18
CA LEU A 136 -14.79 -7.81 -2.96
C LEU A 136 -13.60 -7.54 -2.02
N PHE A 137 -12.38 -7.47 -2.56
CA PHE A 137 -11.21 -7.16 -1.77
C PHE A 137 -11.30 -5.77 -1.13
N SER A 138 -11.73 -4.74 -1.86
CA SER A 138 -11.93 -3.40 -1.30
C SER A 138 -12.95 -3.37 -0.15
N VAL A 139 -14.01 -4.16 -0.24
CA VAL A 139 -15.03 -4.26 0.82
C VAL A 139 -14.55 -5.07 2.03
N ILE A 140 -13.77 -6.13 1.81
CA ILE A 140 -13.30 -7.05 2.87
C ILE A 140 -12.06 -6.52 3.59
N SER A 141 -11.18 -5.80 2.88
CA SER A 141 -9.90 -5.32 3.42
C SER A 141 -9.98 -4.53 4.74
N PRO A 142 -11.00 -3.69 5.00
CA PRO A 142 -11.12 -2.98 6.28
C PRO A 142 -11.44 -3.91 7.45
N LEU A 143 -12.05 -5.07 7.19
CA LEU A 143 -12.41 -6.05 8.22
C LEU A 143 -11.19 -6.84 8.73
N LEU A 144 -10.15 -6.96 7.90
CA LEU A 144 -8.93 -7.73 8.20
C LEU A 144 -7.94 -6.98 9.09
N ILE A 145 -8.15 -5.67 9.32
CA ILE A 145 -7.29 -4.83 10.15
C ILE A 145 -7.90 -4.72 11.54
N PRO A 146 -7.30 -5.36 12.57
CA PRO A 146 -7.83 -5.27 13.92
C PRO A 146 -7.79 -3.81 14.41
N LYS A 147 -8.87 -3.37 15.06
CA LYS A 147 -8.91 -2.07 15.73
C LYS A 147 -7.88 -2.05 16.86
N LYS A 148 -7.16 -0.91 16.96
CA LYS A 148 -6.28 -0.58 18.09
C LYS A 148 -7.10 -0.45 19.36
#